data_AF-A0A4Y1QRZ7-F1
#
_entry.id   AF-A0A4Y1QRZ7-F1
#
_cell.length_a   1.000
_cell.length_b   1.000
_cell.length_c   1.000
_cell.angle_alpha   90.00
_cell.angle_beta   90.00
_cell.angle_gamma   90.00
#
_symmetry.space_group_name_H-M   'P 1'
#
loop_
_entity.id
_entity.type
_entity.pdbx_description
1 polymer ?
#
loop_
_entity_poly.entity_id
_entity_poly.type
_entity_poly.pdbx_seq_one_letter_code
_entity_poly.pdbx_strand_id
1 'polypeptide(L)'
;MALSKFRQKIPKPSEQAIPRRRYQRSASGLTVGAHLFGFLAIILMLVWLLHYRGGLDYDSDNSDRVFNVHPFLMFFGFIFFAGEAMMAYKTVLSAHKVQKYVHAMFHLIALCSGIFGICAVFKYHDMNNIGDMNSLHSWIGLSTFILYCLQWVLGFATFLFPRASERTAIRIVPWHMSGGRALLYLSICAALTGLTQKSTFLGVEHMLSHRELNLINFTGLSILLFGIFVDLSVALARYVVAPSLLLLQTDNHLHRGLIIMAPKSSSYQISATPVTIFAHLLAIAITTLVLIWLLHFRHGLALNSSITEKILNVHTLLMVPIISAAIMAYKTVPGKRNTQKMVHLILHFLALVAIILGIYAAFKFNHESGIPNLLTLHSWLGVITISLFGLQWLFAFFAYVFPGAESSARGNLVPWHTFVGMVIFLLAVCTAEAGLLERFLFLSIGRTQETLIINFTGLLIFLFAASVSLSVLLPRLY
;
A
#
# COMPACT_ATOMS: atom_id res chain seq x y z
N MET A 1 49.27 67.23 21.50
CA MET A 1 47.80 67.35 21.53
C MET A 1 47.26 66.71 20.25
N ALA A 2 46.55 65.58 20.38
CA ALA A 2 45.69 64.87 19.41
C ALA A 2 46.15 64.81 17.92
N LEU A 3 46.35 63.65 17.29
CA LEU A 3 45.26 62.76 16.87
C LEU A 3 45.79 61.33 16.61
N SER A 4 45.70 60.49 17.63
CA SER A 4 45.58 59.04 17.46
C SER A 4 44.09 58.69 17.36
N LYS A 5 43.74 57.76 16.45
CA LYS A 5 42.50 56.96 16.35
C LYS A 5 41.72 57.21 15.07
N PHE A 6 41.94 56.34 14.08
CA PHE A 6 40.85 55.76 13.28
C PHE A 6 41.32 54.41 12.72
N ARG A 7 41.46 53.41 13.60
CA ARG A 7 41.50 52.00 13.20
C ARG A 7 40.06 51.51 13.31
N GLN A 8 39.33 51.48 12.19
CA GLN A 8 38.01 50.87 12.13
C GLN A 8 38.11 49.43 12.62
N LYS A 9 37.50 49.18 13.78
CA LYS A 9 37.38 47.88 14.40
C LYS A 9 36.35 47.11 13.58
N ILE A 10 36.81 46.25 12.68
CA ILE A 10 35.94 45.27 11.99
C ILE A 10 35.21 44.50 13.09
N PRO A 11 33.86 44.56 13.18
CA PRO A 11 33.16 43.78 14.17
C PRO A 11 33.32 42.31 13.82
N LYS A 12 33.84 41.52 14.77
CA LYS A 12 33.70 40.06 14.70
C LYS A 12 32.22 39.75 14.51
N PRO A 13 31.83 38.82 13.63
CA PRO A 13 30.44 38.41 13.54
C PRO A 13 30.05 37.95 14.96
N SER A 14 29.06 38.63 15.53
CA SER A 14 28.45 38.14 16.75
C SER A 14 27.99 36.73 16.48
N GLU A 15 28.16 35.86 17.47
CA GLU A 15 27.40 34.63 17.62
C GLU A 15 25.92 35.03 17.70
N GLN A 16 25.35 35.40 16.55
CA GLN A 16 23.93 35.47 16.36
C GLN A 16 23.48 34.03 16.51
N ALA A 17 23.02 33.73 17.72
CA ALA A 17 22.22 32.56 18.02
C ALA A 17 21.29 32.34 16.84
N ILE A 18 21.58 31.31 16.04
CA ILE A 18 20.76 30.92 14.90
C ILE A 18 19.34 30.90 15.43
N PRO A 19 18.41 31.72 14.90
CA PRO A 19 17.08 31.76 15.46
C PRO A 19 16.53 30.35 15.35
N ARG A 20 16.29 29.69 16.48
CA ARG A 20 15.61 28.38 16.60
C ARG A 20 14.13 28.49 16.17
N ARG A 21 13.81 29.35 15.19
CA ARG A 21 12.46 29.69 14.70
C ARG A 21 12.02 28.85 13.50
N ARG A 22 12.55 27.64 13.31
CA ARG A 22 12.10 26.74 12.23
C ARG A 22 11.96 25.27 12.60
N TYR A 23 11.85 24.95 13.89
CA TYR A 23 11.53 23.58 14.35
C TYR A 23 10.08 23.45 14.87
N GLN A 24 9.24 24.45 14.61
CA GLN A 24 7.80 24.41 14.88
C GLN A 24 7.03 24.43 13.57
N ARG A 25 7.03 23.31 12.86
CA ARG A 25 5.85 22.94 12.06
C ARG A 25 5.43 21.57 12.53
N SER A 26 4.59 21.60 13.56
CA SER A 26 3.53 20.67 13.91
C SER A 26 3.70 19.28 13.32
N ALA A 27 3.86 18.27 14.18
CA ALA A 27 3.50 16.90 13.85
C ALA A 27 2.12 16.96 13.18
N SER A 28 2.09 16.98 11.85
CA SER A 28 0.88 17.29 11.09
C SER A 28 -0.22 16.36 11.56
N GLY A 29 -1.48 16.78 11.65
CA GLY A 29 -2.58 15.92 12.12
C GLY A 29 -2.59 14.51 11.50
N LEU A 30 -2.05 14.35 10.29
CA LEU A 30 -1.79 13.06 9.63
C LEU A 30 -0.84 12.11 10.41
N THR A 31 0.24 12.63 10.98
CA THR A 31 1.18 11.86 11.82
C THR A 31 0.50 11.44 13.11
N VAL A 32 -0.30 12.31 13.70
CA VAL A 32 -1.11 11.99 14.89
C VAL A 32 -2.14 10.90 14.54
N GLY A 33 -2.77 10.99 13.37
CA GLY A 33 -3.64 9.94 12.84
C GLY A 33 -2.92 8.61 12.66
N ALA A 34 -1.70 8.62 12.10
CA ALA A 34 -0.88 7.41 11.98
C ALA A 34 -0.63 6.79 13.37
N HIS A 35 -0.13 7.58 14.34
CA HIS A 35 0.11 7.08 15.69
C HIS A 35 -1.17 6.55 16.35
N LEU A 36 -2.30 7.25 16.22
CA LEU A 36 -3.59 6.82 16.77
C LEU A 36 -4.00 5.43 16.24
N PHE A 37 -4.02 5.24 14.92
CA PHE A 37 -4.41 3.96 14.32
C PHE A 37 -3.36 2.86 14.56
N GLY A 38 -2.08 3.22 14.61
CA GLY A 38 -1.00 2.29 14.97
C GLY A 38 -1.17 1.75 16.40
N PHE A 39 -1.36 2.63 17.39
CA PHE A 39 -1.61 2.22 18.78
C PHE A 39 -2.93 1.47 18.94
N LEU A 40 -4.00 1.90 18.26
CA LEU A 40 -5.26 1.17 18.26
C LEU A 40 -5.07 -0.26 17.74
N ALA A 41 -4.40 -0.44 16.61
CA ALA A 41 -4.13 -1.77 16.06
C ALA A 41 -3.27 -2.63 17.01
N ILE A 42 -2.31 -2.06 17.73
CA ILE A 42 -1.50 -2.78 18.74
C ILE A 42 -2.41 -3.28 19.87
N ILE A 43 -3.28 -2.40 20.39
CA ILE A 43 -4.21 -2.74 21.47
C ILE A 43 -5.17 -3.84 21.02
N LEU A 44 -5.79 -3.70 19.85
CA LEU A 44 -6.74 -4.71 19.35
C LEU A 44 -6.04 -6.06 19.09
N MET A 45 -4.82 -6.05 18.53
CA MET A 45 -4.01 -7.25 18.34
C MET A 45 -3.69 -7.93 19.67
N LEU A 46 -3.27 -7.17 20.69
CA LEU A 46 -2.99 -7.72 22.02
C LEU A 46 -4.25 -8.27 22.69
N VAL A 47 -5.39 -7.58 22.59
CA VAL A 47 -6.67 -8.10 23.11
C VAL A 47 -7.01 -9.40 22.40
N TRP A 48 -6.85 -9.49 21.07
CA TRP A 48 -7.12 -10.71 20.34
C TRP A 48 -6.22 -11.86 20.82
N LEU A 49 -4.91 -11.66 20.88
CA LEU A 49 -3.96 -12.74 21.16
C LEU A 49 -3.96 -13.15 22.64
N LEU A 50 -4.08 -12.21 23.57
CA LEU A 50 -4.04 -12.48 25.01
C LEU A 50 -5.38 -12.95 25.57
N HIS A 51 -6.49 -12.33 25.16
CA HIS A 51 -7.82 -12.67 25.69
C HIS A 51 -8.46 -13.84 24.94
N TYR A 52 -8.42 -13.83 23.60
CA TYR A 52 -9.10 -14.85 22.80
C TYR A 52 -8.21 -16.04 22.45
N ARG A 53 -6.91 -15.84 22.17
CA ARG A 53 -6.01 -16.90 21.65
C ARG A 53 -5.02 -17.47 22.67
N GLY A 54 -5.22 -17.17 23.95
CA GLY A 54 -4.55 -17.87 25.04
C GLY A 54 -3.10 -17.46 25.30
N GLY A 55 -2.60 -16.37 24.69
CA GLY A 55 -1.31 -15.77 25.00
C GLY A 55 -0.27 -15.82 23.88
N LEU A 56 0.89 -15.23 24.17
CA LEU A 56 2.07 -15.14 23.29
C LEU A 56 3.22 -15.87 23.96
N ASP A 57 3.69 -16.97 23.36
CA ASP A 57 4.83 -17.71 23.90
C ASP A 57 5.56 -18.46 22.78
N TYR A 58 6.80 -18.04 22.49
CA TYR A 58 7.61 -18.60 21.40
C TYR A 58 8.09 -20.02 21.71
N ASP A 59 8.20 -20.40 22.99
CA ASP A 59 8.73 -21.70 23.41
C ASP A 59 7.72 -22.55 24.19
N SER A 60 6.44 -22.34 23.90
CA SER A 60 5.33 -23.10 24.47
C SER A 60 5.15 -24.45 23.79
N ASP A 61 4.80 -25.48 24.57
CA ASP A 61 4.34 -26.79 24.05
C ASP A 61 3.02 -26.68 23.27
N ASN A 62 2.19 -25.67 23.58
CA ASN A 62 1.02 -25.34 22.79
C ASN A 62 1.43 -24.55 21.54
N SER A 63 1.25 -25.17 20.38
CA SER A 63 1.63 -24.61 19.07
C SER A 63 0.87 -23.32 18.74
N ASP A 64 -0.39 -23.15 19.15
CA ASP A 64 -1.16 -21.92 18.89
C ASP A 64 -0.52 -20.68 19.54
N ARG A 65 0.07 -20.82 20.74
CA ARG A 65 0.78 -19.71 21.40
C ARG A 65 2.06 -19.32 20.66
N VAL A 66 2.73 -20.30 20.05
CA VAL A 66 3.89 -20.07 19.18
C VAL A 66 3.43 -19.34 17.91
N PHE A 67 2.34 -19.78 17.29
CA PHE A 67 1.76 -19.09 16.14
C PHE A 67 1.38 -17.65 16.46
N ASN A 68 0.78 -17.37 17.62
CA ASN A 68 0.34 -16.03 18.00
C ASN A 68 1.50 -15.01 18.02
N VAL A 69 2.75 -15.44 18.21
CA VAL A 69 3.93 -14.58 18.10
C VAL A 69 4.07 -13.99 16.69
N HIS A 70 3.68 -14.74 15.65
CA HIS A 70 3.74 -14.30 14.25
C HIS A 70 2.93 -13.01 13.98
N PRO A 71 1.58 -12.96 14.12
CA PRO A 71 0.82 -11.75 13.80
C PRO A 71 1.22 -10.56 14.68
N PHE A 72 1.63 -10.79 15.94
CA PHE A 72 2.12 -9.72 16.81
C PHE A 72 3.44 -9.12 16.29
N LEU A 73 4.45 -9.94 16.02
CA LEU A 73 5.74 -9.46 15.52
C LEU A 73 5.66 -8.92 14.09
N MET A 74 4.82 -9.50 13.23
CA MET A 74 4.62 -9.00 11.88
C MET A 74 3.95 -7.63 11.86
N PHE A 75 3.01 -7.35 12.77
CA PHE A 75 2.43 -6.02 12.87
C PHE A 75 3.27 -5.05 13.73
N PHE A 76 3.35 -5.27 15.04
CA PHE A 76 4.03 -4.35 15.95
C PHE A 76 5.54 -4.29 15.71
N GLY A 77 6.17 -5.45 15.54
CA GLY A 77 7.61 -5.54 15.31
C GLY A 77 8.03 -5.04 13.93
N PHE A 78 7.34 -5.47 12.87
CA PHE A 78 7.74 -5.17 11.49
C PHE A 78 6.99 -3.95 10.92
N ILE A 79 5.67 -4.01 10.73
CA ILE A 79 4.91 -2.96 10.03
C ILE A 79 4.91 -1.63 10.79
N PHE A 80 4.67 -1.64 12.10
CA PHE A 80 4.60 -0.43 12.91
C PHE A 80 5.94 0.30 12.96
N PHE A 81 7.04 -0.40 13.31
CA PHE A 81 8.38 0.20 13.28
C PHE A 81 8.83 0.61 11.88
N ALA A 82 8.43 -0.12 10.82
CA ALA A 82 8.68 0.32 9.45
C ALA A 82 7.98 1.65 9.16
N GLY A 83 6.74 1.83 9.61
CA GLY A 83 5.99 3.08 9.47
C GLY A 83 6.64 4.24 10.24
N GLU A 84 7.07 4.00 11.48
CA GLU A 84 7.82 4.98 12.27
C GLU A 84 9.16 5.36 11.61
N ALA A 85 9.87 4.38 11.06
CA ALA A 85 11.10 4.59 10.31
C ALA A 85 10.87 5.51 9.10
N MET A 86 9.80 5.27 8.33
CA MET A 86 9.45 6.09 7.17
C MET A 86 9.12 7.54 7.57
N MET A 87 8.53 7.76 8.75
CA MET A 87 8.22 9.10 9.27
C MET A 87 9.37 9.76 10.04
N ALA A 88 10.47 9.04 10.34
CA ALA A 88 11.54 9.50 11.21
C ALA A 88 12.17 10.85 10.82
N TYR A 89 12.31 11.13 9.52
CA TYR A 89 12.83 12.43 9.02
C TYR A 89 11.93 13.63 9.36
N LYS A 90 10.72 13.38 9.85
CA LYS A 90 9.73 14.38 10.24
C LYS A 90 9.44 14.35 11.74
N THR A 91 9.36 13.17 12.34
CA THR A 91 9.00 12.99 13.75
C THR A 91 10.18 13.20 14.70
N VAL A 92 11.40 12.88 14.27
CA VAL A 92 12.59 13.01 15.10
C VAL A 92 13.12 14.43 15.04
N LEU A 93 13.02 15.16 16.15
CA LEU A 93 13.48 16.54 16.26
C LEU A 93 14.99 16.64 16.47
N SER A 94 15.78 16.26 15.46
CA SER A 94 17.24 16.29 15.52
C SER A 94 17.87 16.68 14.17
N ALA A 95 19.20 16.70 14.10
CA ALA A 95 19.93 16.94 12.87
C ALA A 95 19.68 15.81 11.85
N HIS A 96 19.73 16.12 10.56
CA HIS A 96 19.47 15.15 9.47
C HIS A 96 20.33 13.88 9.57
N LYS A 97 21.58 14.01 10.04
CA LYS A 97 22.46 12.86 10.31
C LYS A 97 21.86 11.91 11.35
N VAL A 98 21.30 12.43 12.44
CA VAL A 98 20.64 11.64 13.49
C VAL A 98 19.35 11.02 12.96
N GLN A 99 18.51 11.79 12.26
CA GLN A 99 17.28 11.29 11.64
C GLN A 99 17.54 10.09 10.73
N LYS A 100 18.61 10.16 9.93
CA LYS A 100 19.05 9.06 9.05
C LYS A 100 19.43 7.81 9.83
N TYR A 101 20.16 7.95 10.95
CA TYR A 101 20.48 6.80 11.80
C TYR A 101 19.23 6.20 12.46
N VAL A 102 18.31 7.05 12.95
CA VAL A 102 17.05 6.57 13.54
C VAL A 102 16.19 5.83 12.50
N HIS A 103 16.07 6.38 11.29
CA HIS A 103 15.40 5.72 10.16
C HIS A 103 15.98 4.32 9.90
N ALA A 104 17.31 4.21 9.81
CA ALA A 104 17.96 2.93 9.57
C ALA A 104 17.83 1.95 10.74
N MET A 105 17.91 2.44 11.98
CA MET A 105 17.77 1.65 13.20
C MET A 105 16.35 1.08 13.34
N PHE A 106 15.31 1.88 13.14
CA PHE A 106 13.93 1.40 13.19
C PHE A 106 13.63 0.38 12.10
N HIS A 107 14.16 0.56 10.88
CA HIS A 107 14.05 -0.48 9.86
C HIS A 107 14.83 -1.76 10.22
N LEU A 108 15.96 -1.66 10.93
CA LEU A 108 16.69 -2.83 11.42
C LEU A 108 15.91 -3.59 12.51
N ILE A 109 15.29 -2.86 13.45
CA ILE A 109 14.39 -3.46 14.46
C ILE A 109 13.22 -4.18 13.77
N ALA A 110 12.66 -3.55 12.73
CA ALA A 110 11.60 -4.15 11.92
C ALA A 110 12.06 -5.45 11.24
N LEU A 111 13.25 -5.45 10.63
CA LEU A 111 13.84 -6.65 10.02
C LEU A 111 14.03 -7.78 11.03
N CYS A 112 14.69 -7.50 12.17
CA CYS A 112 14.92 -8.52 13.20
C CYS A 112 13.60 -9.10 13.70
N SER A 113 12.61 -8.23 13.98
CA SER A 113 11.29 -8.67 14.43
C SER A 113 10.56 -9.51 13.37
N GLY A 114 10.65 -9.12 12.10
CA GLY A 114 10.07 -9.89 10.99
C GLY A 114 10.70 -11.27 10.82
N ILE A 115 12.02 -11.39 11.01
CA ILE A 115 12.72 -12.71 11.03
C ILE A 115 12.11 -13.59 12.12
N PHE A 116 12.03 -13.10 13.37
CA PHE A 116 11.46 -13.88 14.47
C PHE A 116 9.98 -14.22 14.25
N GLY A 117 9.19 -13.30 13.70
CA GLY A 117 7.79 -13.54 13.33
C GLY A 117 7.65 -14.66 12.29
N ILE A 118 8.49 -14.67 11.26
CA ILE A 118 8.52 -15.73 10.25
C ILE A 118 9.01 -17.06 10.85
N CYS A 119 10.05 -17.05 11.67
CA CYS A 119 10.52 -18.24 12.37
C CYS A 119 9.43 -18.86 13.26
N ALA A 120 8.58 -18.04 13.89
CA ALA A 120 7.47 -18.53 14.73
C ALA A 120 6.45 -19.35 13.92
N VAL A 121 6.13 -18.92 12.69
CA VAL A 121 5.17 -19.68 11.85
C VAL A 121 5.78 -20.97 11.30
N PHE A 122 7.06 -20.99 10.93
CA PHE A 122 7.75 -22.23 10.57
C PHE A 122 7.81 -23.21 11.74
N LYS A 123 8.17 -22.74 12.95
CA LYS A 123 8.12 -23.57 14.16
C LYS A 123 6.72 -24.13 14.41
N TYR A 124 5.68 -23.30 14.27
CA TYR A 124 4.28 -23.76 14.38
C TYR A 124 3.94 -24.83 13.34
N HIS A 125 4.41 -24.69 12.09
CA HIS A 125 4.17 -25.68 11.06
C HIS A 125 4.87 -27.02 11.37
N ASP A 126 6.12 -26.97 11.81
CA ASP A 126 6.89 -28.15 12.23
C ASP A 126 6.20 -28.88 13.41
N MET A 127 5.75 -28.14 14.42
CA MET A 127 5.05 -28.70 15.59
C MET A 127 3.74 -29.43 15.21
N ASN A 128 3.06 -28.99 14.15
CA ASN A 128 1.80 -29.57 13.69
C ASN A 128 1.95 -30.48 12.47
N ASN A 129 3.18 -30.70 11.98
CA ASN A 129 3.47 -31.46 10.74
C ASN A 129 2.66 -30.99 9.52
N ILE A 130 2.49 -29.67 9.36
CA ILE A 130 1.80 -29.06 8.22
C ILE A 130 2.79 -28.48 7.22
N GLY A 131 2.48 -28.57 5.92
CA GLY A 131 3.37 -28.13 4.87
C GLY A 131 3.48 -26.60 4.77
N ASP A 132 4.70 -26.12 4.55
CA ASP A 132 5.00 -24.70 4.38
C ASP A 132 4.64 -24.13 3.00
N MET A 133 4.57 -22.79 2.94
CA MET A 133 4.58 -21.99 1.71
C MET A 133 3.53 -22.41 0.66
N ASN A 134 2.35 -22.81 1.13
CA ASN A 134 1.25 -23.30 0.29
C ASN A 134 0.14 -22.27 0.07
N SER A 135 0.13 -21.16 0.83
CA SER A 135 -0.92 -20.15 0.74
C SER A 135 -0.46 -18.90 0.00
N LEU A 136 -1.40 -18.21 -0.64
CA LEU A 136 -1.17 -16.90 -1.25
C LEU A 136 -0.60 -15.88 -0.26
N HIS A 137 -1.09 -15.86 0.99
CA HIS A 137 -0.53 -15.01 2.04
C HIS A 137 0.97 -15.27 2.25
N SER A 138 1.39 -16.55 2.35
CA SER A 138 2.80 -16.89 2.54
C SER A 138 3.68 -16.42 1.37
N TRP A 139 3.18 -16.51 0.13
CA TRP A 139 3.89 -16.05 -1.06
C TRP A 139 4.04 -14.52 -1.10
N ILE A 140 2.95 -13.80 -0.82
CA ILE A 140 2.98 -12.33 -0.73
C ILE A 140 3.90 -11.88 0.43
N GLY A 141 3.75 -12.51 1.60
CA GLY A 141 4.51 -12.19 2.81
C GLY A 141 6.01 -12.39 2.63
N LEU A 142 6.44 -13.56 2.17
CA LEU A 142 7.87 -13.86 1.96
C LEU A 142 8.46 -12.98 0.85
N SER A 143 7.76 -12.79 -0.26
CA SER A 143 8.20 -11.92 -1.35
C SER A 143 8.40 -10.48 -0.86
N THR A 144 7.44 -9.97 -0.08
CA THR A 144 7.51 -8.63 0.53
C THR A 144 8.70 -8.53 1.47
N PHE A 145 8.91 -9.54 2.32
CA PHE A 145 10.01 -9.55 3.28
C PHE A 145 11.38 -9.56 2.60
N ILE A 146 11.55 -10.38 1.55
CA ILE A 146 12.78 -10.41 0.74
C ILE A 146 13.05 -9.05 0.09
N LEU A 147 12.04 -8.45 -0.53
CA LEU A 147 12.17 -7.13 -1.15
C LEU A 147 12.48 -6.03 -0.12
N TYR A 148 11.94 -6.15 1.10
CA TYR A 148 12.25 -5.26 2.21
C TYR A 148 13.72 -5.38 2.65
N CYS A 149 14.25 -6.61 2.79
CA CYS A 149 15.66 -6.85 3.05
C CYS A 149 16.56 -6.20 1.99
N LEU A 150 16.22 -6.40 0.70
CA LEU A 150 16.95 -5.78 -0.41
C LEU A 150 16.90 -4.25 -0.35
N GLN A 151 15.73 -3.69 -0.06
CA GLN A 151 15.55 -2.24 0.09
C GLN A 151 16.41 -1.67 1.23
N TRP A 152 16.51 -2.37 2.36
CA TRP A 152 17.34 -1.96 3.48
C TRP A 152 18.83 -2.05 3.15
N VAL A 153 19.29 -3.14 2.53
CA VAL A 153 20.70 -3.32 2.12
C VAL A 153 21.11 -2.25 1.11
N LEU A 154 20.27 -2.00 0.10
CA LEU A 154 20.52 -0.94 -0.89
C LEU A 154 20.52 0.44 -0.23
N GLY A 155 19.58 0.72 0.68
CA GLY A 155 19.55 1.97 1.43
C GLY A 155 20.79 2.17 2.32
N PHE A 156 21.25 1.10 2.99
CA PHE A 156 22.45 1.12 3.82
C PHE A 156 23.70 1.40 2.97
N ALA A 157 23.89 0.64 1.89
CA ALA A 157 25.06 0.74 1.02
C ALA A 157 25.16 2.11 0.32
N THR A 158 24.04 2.77 0.07
CA THR A 158 23.98 4.01 -0.70
C THR A 158 23.89 5.28 0.15
N PHE A 159 23.20 5.25 1.29
CA PHE A 159 22.92 6.45 2.08
C PHE A 159 23.62 6.51 3.43
N LEU A 160 24.02 5.36 4.00
CA LEU A 160 24.74 5.29 5.28
C LEU A 160 26.22 5.00 5.10
N PHE A 161 26.58 4.12 4.17
CA PHE A 161 27.97 3.76 3.93
C PHE A 161 28.70 4.86 3.12
N PRO A 162 29.90 5.30 3.51
CA PRO A 162 30.54 6.50 2.96
C PRO A 162 31.08 6.35 1.52
N ARG A 163 30.99 5.16 0.91
CA ARG A 163 31.61 4.89 -0.41
C ARG A 163 30.73 5.27 -1.62
N ALA A 164 29.43 5.49 -1.44
CA ALA A 164 28.57 5.82 -2.57
C ALA A 164 28.80 7.28 -3.03
N SER A 165 28.96 7.48 -4.35
CA SER A 165 29.08 8.83 -4.91
C SER A 165 27.76 9.60 -4.76
N GLU A 166 27.85 10.93 -4.66
CA GLU A 166 26.67 11.80 -4.61
C GLU A 166 25.76 11.62 -5.84
N ARG A 167 26.36 11.43 -7.03
CA ARG A 167 25.62 11.14 -8.28
C ARG A 167 24.81 9.86 -8.17
N THR A 168 25.37 8.80 -7.57
CA THR A 168 24.69 7.53 -7.34
C THR A 168 23.53 7.71 -6.36
N ALA A 169 23.77 8.40 -5.24
CA ALA A 169 22.75 8.65 -4.23
C ALA A 169 21.54 9.41 -4.81
N ILE A 170 21.77 10.50 -5.55
CA ILE A 170 20.70 11.30 -6.17
C ILE A 170 19.85 10.46 -7.15
N ARG A 171 20.48 9.55 -7.89
CA ARG A 171 19.77 8.65 -8.83
C ARG A 171 18.91 7.60 -8.11
N ILE A 172 19.34 7.12 -6.96
CA ILE A 172 18.67 6.04 -6.21
C ILE A 172 17.54 6.58 -5.33
N VAL A 173 17.62 7.84 -4.85
CA VAL A 173 16.60 8.44 -3.96
C VAL A 173 15.15 8.24 -4.45
N PRO A 174 14.78 8.52 -5.70
CA PRO A 174 13.41 8.30 -6.18
C PRO A 174 12.97 6.85 -6.07
N TRP A 175 13.84 5.89 -6.41
CA TRP A 175 13.60 4.45 -6.34
C TRP A 175 13.49 3.96 -4.91
N HIS A 176 14.35 4.44 -4.02
CA HIS A 176 14.29 4.11 -2.61
C HIS A 176 12.98 4.62 -2.00
N MET A 177 12.57 5.86 -2.31
CA MET A 177 11.33 6.41 -1.78
C MET A 177 10.08 5.75 -2.36
N SER A 178 10.03 5.47 -3.66
CA SER A 178 8.88 4.78 -4.27
C SER A 178 8.80 3.31 -3.83
N GLY A 179 9.94 2.61 -3.80
CA GLY A 179 10.05 1.23 -3.34
C GLY A 179 9.65 1.08 -1.88
N GLY A 180 10.07 1.99 -0.99
CA GLY A 180 9.67 1.97 0.42
C GLY A 180 8.16 2.15 0.61
N ARG A 181 7.53 3.06 -0.15
CA ARG A 181 6.07 3.23 -0.14
C ARG A 181 5.34 1.99 -0.68
N ALA A 182 5.84 1.40 -1.76
CA ALA A 182 5.28 0.16 -2.29
C ALA A 182 5.35 -0.96 -1.24
N LEU A 183 6.50 -1.15 -0.59
CA LEU A 183 6.71 -2.15 0.46
C LEU A 183 5.80 -1.95 1.67
N LEU A 184 5.49 -0.70 2.05
CA LEU A 184 4.49 -0.42 3.08
C LEU A 184 3.12 -1.03 2.71
N TYR A 185 2.62 -0.73 1.52
CA TYR A 185 1.33 -1.28 1.05
C TYR A 185 1.36 -2.80 0.87
N LEU A 186 2.48 -3.36 0.41
CA LEU A 186 2.64 -4.81 0.30
C LEU A 186 2.63 -5.50 1.68
N SER A 187 3.25 -4.89 2.68
CA SER A 187 3.25 -5.41 4.05
C SER A 187 1.85 -5.35 4.66
N ILE A 188 1.07 -4.30 4.36
CA ILE A 188 -0.34 -4.20 4.75
C ILE A 188 -1.16 -5.27 4.04
N CYS A 189 -0.97 -5.48 2.74
CA CYS A 189 -1.63 -6.55 1.98
C CYS A 189 -1.34 -7.93 2.59
N ALA A 190 -0.07 -8.20 2.94
CA ALA A 190 0.33 -9.43 3.64
C ALA A 190 -0.37 -9.55 5.00
N ALA A 191 -0.44 -8.48 5.80
CA ALA A 191 -1.15 -8.51 7.08
C ALA A 191 -2.65 -8.74 6.94
N LEU A 192 -3.32 -8.06 6.00
CA LEU A 192 -4.76 -8.22 5.75
C LEU A 192 -5.08 -9.64 5.27
N THR A 193 -4.32 -10.16 4.31
CA THR A 193 -4.48 -11.55 3.85
C THR A 193 -4.18 -12.56 4.95
N GLY A 194 -3.21 -12.30 5.83
CA GLY A 194 -2.92 -13.17 6.99
C GLY A 194 -4.04 -13.19 8.02
N LEU A 195 -4.62 -12.03 8.33
CA LEU A 195 -5.79 -11.92 9.21
C LEU A 195 -7.03 -12.60 8.61
N THR A 196 -7.26 -12.44 7.30
CA THR A 196 -8.31 -13.18 6.57
C THR A 196 -8.05 -14.68 6.64
N GLN A 197 -6.83 -15.15 6.37
CA GLN A 197 -6.51 -16.58 6.44
C GLN A 197 -6.78 -17.17 7.82
N LYS A 198 -6.32 -16.50 8.89
CA LYS A 198 -6.53 -17.00 10.25
C LYS A 198 -8.00 -16.95 10.66
N SER A 199 -8.74 -15.90 10.30
CA SER A 199 -10.17 -15.81 10.64
C SER A 199 -11.02 -16.81 9.85
N THR A 200 -10.74 -17.04 8.57
CA THR A 200 -11.43 -18.08 7.79
C THR A 200 -11.14 -19.46 8.34
N PHE A 201 -9.89 -19.77 8.68
CA PHE A 201 -9.53 -21.05 9.29
C PHE A 201 -10.30 -21.29 10.60
N LEU A 202 -10.26 -20.33 11.53
CA LEU A 202 -10.98 -20.43 12.80
C LEU A 202 -12.50 -20.50 12.61
N GLY A 203 -13.03 -19.83 11.57
CA GLY A 203 -14.45 -19.86 11.23
C GLY A 203 -14.91 -21.21 10.70
N VAL A 204 -14.13 -21.83 9.81
CA VAL A 204 -14.40 -23.18 9.27
C VAL A 204 -14.34 -24.23 10.37
N GLU A 205 -13.44 -24.08 11.35
CA GLU A 205 -13.37 -24.96 12.52
C GLU A 205 -14.45 -24.69 13.59
N HIS A 206 -15.36 -23.73 13.35
CA HIS A 206 -16.38 -23.29 14.31
C HIS A 206 -15.83 -22.77 15.65
N MET A 207 -14.56 -22.35 15.66
CA MET A 207 -13.85 -21.83 16.84
C MET A 207 -13.90 -20.29 16.97
N LEU A 208 -14.59 -19.62 16.04
CA LEU A 208 -14.63 -18.16 15.97
C LEU A 208 -15.99 -17.58 16.38
N SER A 209 -15.99 -16.79 17.45
CA SER A 209 -17.17 -16.02 17.85
C SER A 209 -17.35 -14.76 17.00
N HIS A 210 -18.58 -14.26 16.85
CA HIS A 210 -18.86 -13.01 16.14
C HIS A 210 -18.11 -11.80 16.73
N ARG A 211 -17.92 -11.76 18.05
CA ARG A 211 -17.18 -10.68 18.73
C ARG A 211 -15.69 -10.74 18.39
N GLU A 212 -15.12 -11.93 18.36
CA GLU A 212 -13.73 -12.15 17.97
C GLU A 212 -13.51 -11.81 16.49
N LEU A 213 -14.40 -12.23 15.60
CA LEU A 213 -14.33 -11.87 14.18
C LEU A 213 -14.36 -10.35 13.97
N ASN A 214 -15.27 -9.65 14.65
CA ASN A 214 -15.34 -8.18 14.59
C ASN A 214 -14.04 -7.55 15.10
N LEU A 215 -13.44 -8.06 16.18
CA LEU A 215 -12.16 -7.60 16.70
C LEU A 215 -11.04 -7.76 15.66
N ILE A 216 -10.96 -8.91 14.99
CA ILE A 216 -10.00 -9.17 13.90
C ILE A 216 -10.23 -8.18 12.75
N ASN A 217 -11.49 -7.96 12.35
CA ASN A 217 -11.83 -7.03 11.27
C ASN A 217 -11.42 -5.59 11.61
N PHE A 218 -11.73 -5.10 12.82
CA PHE A 218 -11.32 -3.78 13.30
C PHE A 218 -9.79 -3.66 13.41
N THR A 219 -9.10 -4.74 13.78
CA THR A 219 -7.64 -4.80 13.76
C THR A 219 -7.12 -4.58 12.34
N GLY A 220 -7.64 -5.34 11.36
CA GLY A 220 -7.28 -5.20 9.95
C GLY A 220 -7.51 -3.79 9.41
N LEU A 221 -8.68 -3.19 9.68
CA LEU A 221 -8.96 -1.81 9.29
C LEU A 221 -8.02 -0.80 9.95
N SER A 222 -7.66 -1.01 11.21
CA SER A 222 -6.73 -0.13 11.93
C SER A 222 -5.32 -0.21 11.34
N ILE A 223 -4.85 -1.40 10.96
CA ILE A 223 -3.57 -1.60 10.27
C ILE A 223 -3.57 -0.89 8.90
N LEU A 224 -4.66 -1.02 8.14
CA LEU A 224 -4.82 -0.36 6.85
C LEU A 224 -4.77 1.17 7.01
N LEU A 225 -5.52 1.72 7.95
CA LEU A 225 -5.57 3.16 8.20
C LEU A 225 -4.21 3.67 8.67
N PHE A 226 -3.53 2.95 9.58
CA PHE A 226 -2.16 3.27 9.98
C PHE A 226 -1.25 3.47 8.75
N GLY A 227 -1.24 2.51 7.84
CA GLY A 227 -0.45 2.58 6.62
C GLY A 227 -0.79 3.76 5.70
N ILE A 228 -2.09 4.02 5.48
CA ILE A 228 -2.54 5.16 4.66
C ILE A 228 -2.08 6.49 5.29
N PHE A 229 -2.19 6.64 6.61
CA PHE A 229 -1.78 7.85 7.32
C PHE A 229 -0.25 8.02 7.34
N VAL A 230 0.52 6.93 7.47
CA VAL A 230 1.99 6.95 7.29
C VAL A 230 2.33 7.45 5.88
N ASP A 231 1.72 6.87 4.85
CA ASP A 231 1.99 7.25 3.47
C ASP A 231 1.62 8.71 3.18
N LEU A 232 0.46 9.17 3.66
CA LEU A 232 0.04 10.56 3.61
C LEU A 232 1.04 11.49 4.29
N SER A 233 1.51 11.13 5.49
CA SER A 233 2.46 11.91 6.27
C SER A 233 3.79 12.10 5.52
N VAL A 234 4.26 11.06 4.83
CA VAL A 234 5.49 11.04 4.03
C VAL A 234 5.31 11.73 2.66
N ALA A 235 4.15 11.56 2.02
CA ALA A 235 3.87 12.15 0.71
C ALA A 235 3.69 13.67 0.77
N LEU A 236 2.92 14.16 1.75
CA LEU A 236 2.56 15.58 1.87
C LEU A 236 3.67 16.48 2.41
N ALA A 237 4.66 15.91 3.11
CA ALA A 237 5.87 16.63 3.51
C ALA A 237 6.61 17.29 2.31
N ARG A 238 6.51 16.70 1.12
CA ARG A 238 7.14 17.23 -0.10
C ARG A 238 6.43 18.45 -0.68
N TYR A 239 5.10 18.55 -0.52
CA TYR A 239 4.32 19.68 -1.01
C TYR A 239 4.53 20.95 -0.17
N VAL A 240 4.95 20.83 1.10
CA VAL A 240 5.15 21.97 2.02
C VAL A 240 6.58 22.51 2.03
N VAL A 241 7.58 21.70 1.61
CA VAL A 241 8.98 22.16 1.52
C VAL A 241 9.24 22.94 0.23
N ALA A 242 8.66 22.51 -0.90
CA ALA A 242 8.82 23.16 -2.20
C ALA A 242 8.45 24.68 -2.25
N PRO A 243 7.38 25.17 -1.58
CA PRO A 243 7.02 26.59 -1.59
C PRO A 243 8.03 27.48 -0.85
N SER A 244 8.75 26.92 0.11
CA SER A 244 9.62 27.71 1.01
C SER A 244 11.08 27.79 0.56
N LEU A 245 11.48 26.99 -0.43
CA LEU A 245 12.72 27.17 -1.19
C LEU A 245 12.56 28.17 -2.35
N LEU A 246 11.32 28.43 -2.81
CA LEU A 246 11.01 29.43 -3.83
C LEU A 246 10.98 30.87 -3.31
N LEU A 247 10.85 31.09 -2.00
CA LEU A 247 10.74 32.42 -1.39
C LEU A 247 12.06 32.99 -0.83
N LEU A 248 13.16 32.24 -0.90
CA LEU A 248 14.49 32.71 -0.49
C LEU A 248 15.42 33.01 -1.67
N GLN A 249 14.88 32.99 -2.89
CA GLN A 249 15.63 33.27 -4.12
C GLN A 249 14.86 34.23 -5.03
N THR A 250 14.38 35.31 -4.45
CA THR A 250 13.83 36.47 -5.18
C THR A 250 14.58 37.72 -4.77
N ASP A 251 15.83 37.81 -5.21
CA ASP A 251 16.55 39.07 -5.41
C ASP A 251 17.58 38.84 -6.52
N ASN A 252 17.08 38.78 -7.76
CA ASN A 252 17.67 39.42 -8.94
C ASN A 252 16.93 39.01 -10.21
N HIS A 253 16.73 40.00 -11.07
CA HIS A 253 15.96 39.96 -12.30
C HIS A 253 16.44 38.93 -13.35
N LEU A 254 15.51 38.57 -14.24
CA LEU A 254 15.61 37.71 -15.45
C LEU A 254 15.51 36.19 -15.24
N HIS A 255 14.28 35.66 -15.20
CA HIS A 255 13.75 34.71 -16.20
C HIS A 255 12.31 34.30 -15.87
N ARG A 256 11.38 34.58 -16.80
CA ARG A 256 10.05 33.95 -16.84
C ARG A 256 10.24 32.46 -17.13
N GLY A 257 9.68 31.60 -16.28
CA GLY A 257 9.44 30.18 -16.58
C GLY A 257 10.23 29.20 -15.70
N LEU A 258 9.72 28.89 -14.51
CA LEU A 258 10.17 27.75 -13.71
C LEU A 258 8.97 26.91 -13.22
N ILE A 259 8.27 26.31 -14.19
CA ILE A 259 7.55 25.05 -13.96
C ILE A 259 8.63 23.98 -13.97
N ILE A 260 8.94 23.40 -12.81
CA ILE A 260 9.69 22.14 -12.61
C ILE A 260 10.75 21.88 -13.69
N MET A 261 11.89 22.58 -13.63
CA MET A 261 13.07 22.07 -14.31
C MET A 261 13.60 20.90 -13.49
N ALA A 262 13.21 19.69 -13.91
CA ALA A 262 14.01 18.49 -13.71
C ALA A 262 15.47 18.79 -14.11
N PRO A 263 16.48 18.20 -13.45
CA PRO A 263 17.85 18.34 -13.92
C PRO A 263 17.89 17.90 -15.40
N LYS A 264 18.27 18.84 -16.29
CA LYS A 264 18.67 18.54 -17.66
C LYS A 264 19.97 17.74 -17.60
N SER A 265 19.87 16.47 -17.25
CA SER A 265 20.83 15.46 -17.67
C SER A 265 20.05 14.46 -18.51
N SER A 266 20.28 14.49 -19.82
CA SER A 266 19.69 13.61 -20.83
C SER A 266 20.13 12.14 -20.72
N SER A 267 20.82 11.74 -19.65
CA SER A 267 21.26 10.35 -19.50
C SER A 267 20.17 9.54 -18.78
N TYR A 268 19.30 8.91 -19.58
CA TYR A 268 18.38 7.83 -19.19
C TYR A 268 17.25 8.22 -18.22
N GLN A 269 16.22 8.88 -18.73
CA GLN A 269 14.88 8.73 -18.13
C GLN A 269 14.37 7.32 -18.51
N ILE A 270 14.02 6.50 -17.52
CA ILE A 270 13.39 5.20 -17.79
C ILE A 270 11.95 5.48 -18.23
N SER A 271 11.61 5.11 -19.46
CA SER A 271 10.26 5.26 -19.98
C SER A 271 9.26 4.42 -19.19
N ALA A 272 8.06 4.94 -18.96
CA ALA A 272 6.95 4.15 -18.42
C ALA A 272 6.47 3.03 -19.38
N THR A 273 6.83 3.08 -20.68
CA THR A 273 6.29 2.19 -21.72
C THR A 273 6.52 0.70 -21.44
N PRO A 274 7.75 0.21 -21.13
CA PRO A 274 7.98 -1.22 -20.91
C PRO A 274 7.17 -1.75 -19.72
N VAL A 275 7.14 -0.99 -18.62
CA VAL A 275 6.38 -1.33 -17.41
C VAL A 275 4.88 -1.34 -17.69
N THR A 276 4.42 -0.41 -18.53
CA THR A 276 3.01 -0.34 -18.94
C THR A 276 2.63 -1.54 -19.80
N ILE A 277 3.44 -1.92 -20.79
CA ILE A 277 3.18 -3.12 -21.62
C ILE A 277 3.16 -4.36 -20.73
N PHE A 278 4.13 -4.50 -19.82
CA PHE A 278 4.17 -5.60 -18.87
C PHE A 278 2.91 -5.68 -18.02
N ALA A 279 2.39 -4.55 -17.52
CA ALA A 279 1.12 -4.51 -16.80
C ALA A 279 -0.07 -5.01 -17.64
N HIS A 280 -0.14 -4.73 -18.95
CA HIS A 280 -1.21 -5.26 -19.81
C HIS A 280 -1.10 -6.77 -20.00
N LEU A 281 0.13 -7.27 -20.21
CA LEU A 281 0.37 -8.71 -20.32
C LEU A 281 -0.03 -9.45 -19.04
N LEU A 282 0.28 -8.87 -17.87
CA LEU A 282 -0.16 -9.40 -16.58
C LEU A 282 -1.69 -9.39 -16.47
N ALA A 283 -2.38 -8.31 -16.85
CA ALA A 283 -3.84 -8.25 -16.83
C ALA A 283 -4.49 -9.34 -17.71
N ILE A 284 -3.92 -9.61 -18.90
CA ILE A 284 -4.37 -10.70 -19.76
C ILE A 284 -4.15 -12.06 -19.08
N ALA A 285 -2.95 -12.31 -18.54
CA ALA A 285 -2.63 -13.55 -17.85
C ALA A 285 -3.53 -13.81 -16.64
N ILE A 286 -3.78 -12.81 -15.80
CA ILE A 286 -4.71 -12.88 -14.66
C ILE A 286 -6.11 -13.25 -15.14
N THR A 287 -6.61 -12.58 -16.18
CA THR A 287 -7.95 -12.84 -16.74
C THR A 287 -8.05 -14.28 -17.24
N THR A 288 -7.04 -14.75 -17.96
CA THR A 288 -6.99 -16.12 -18.47
C THR A 288 -6.97 -17.14 -17.34
N LEU A 289 -6.14 -16.95 -16.31
CA LEU A 289 -6.08 -17.88 -15.17
C LEU A 289 -7.41 -17.90 -14.40
N VAL A 290 -8.04 -16.75 -14.17
CA VAL A 290 -9.36 -16.69 -13.53
C VAL A 290 -10.41 -17.39 -14.39
N LEU A 291 -10.43 -17.19 -15.70
CA LEU A 291 -11.36 -17.89 -16.58
C LEU A 291 -11.13 -19.41 -16.57
N ILE A 292 -9.87 -19.86 -16.63
CA ILE A 292 -9.54 -21.29 -16.51
C ILE A 292 -10.06 -21.82 -15.17
N TRP A 293 -9.77 -21.12 -14.08
CA TRP A 293 -10.23 -21.52 -12.75
C TRP A 293 -11.76 -21.66 -12.68
N LEU A 294 -12.49 -20.63 -13.12
CA LEU A 294 -13.94 -20.60 -12.99
C LEU A 294 -14.65 -21.57 -13.94
N LEU A 295 -14.18 -21.69 -15.19
CA LEU A 295 -14.82 -22.51 -16.22
C LEU A 295 -14.43 -23.98 -16.13
N HIS A 296 -13.15 -24.28 -15.85
CA HIS A 296 -12.67 -25.66 -15.81
C HIS A 296 -12.86 -26.30 -14.42
N PHE A 297 -12.57 -25.58 -13.34
CA PHE A 297 -12.59 -26.15 -11.98
C PHE A 297 -13.85 -25.85 -11.17
N ARG A 298 -14.60 -24.77 -11.49
CA ARG A 298 -15.72 -24.29 -10.64
C ARG A 298 -17.09 -24.26 -11.30
N HIS A 299 -17.36 -25.21 -12.21
CA HIS A 299 -18.70 -25.43 -12.80
C HIS A 299 -19.24 -24.29 -13.69
N GLY A 300 -18.43 -23.27 -13.99
CA GLY A 300 -18.78 -22.17 -14.90
C GLY A 300 -19.51 -20.99 -14.23
N LEU A 301 -20.18 -20.17 -15.05
CA LEU A 301 -20.76 -18.89 -14.65
C LEU A 301 -22.27 -18.89 -14.88
N ALA A 302 -23.05 -18.47 -13.90
CA ALA A 302 -24.49 -18.27 -14.08
C ALA A 302 -25.04 -17.25 -13.08
N LEU A 303 -25.89 -16.32 -13.54
CA LEU A 303 -26.59 -15.38 -12.65
C LEU A 303 -27.78 -16.02 -11.91
N ASN A 304 -28.26 -17.16 -12.38
CA ASN A 304 -29.30 -17.96 -11.75
C ASN A 304 -28.99 -19.44 -12.01
N SER A 305 -28.86 -20.24 -10.94
CA SER A 305 -28.59 -21.67 -11.02
C SER A 305 -28.93 -22.34 -9.70
N SER A 306 -29.32 -23.62 -9.75
CA SER A 306 -29.40 -24.46 -8.55
C SER A 306 -28.04 -24.71 -7.89
N ILE A 307 -26.95 -24.53 -8.64
CA ILE A 307 -25.58 -24.58 -8.13
C ILE A 307 -25.15 -23.15 -7.78
N THR A 308 -25.33 -22.76 -6.52
CA THR A 308 -25.11 -21.39 -6.03
C THR A 308 -23.67 -20.90 -6.26
N GLU A 309 -22.67 -21.79 -6.28
CA GLU A 309 -21.27 -21.45 -6.59
C GLU A 309 -21.11 -20.71 -7.93
N LYS A 310 -21.94 -21.03 -8.94
CA LYS A 310 -21.88 -20.37 -10.25
C LYS A 310 -22.23 -18.89 -10.18
N ILE A 311 -23.05 -18.51 -9.20
CA ILE A 311 -23.42 -17.12 -8.93
C ILE A 311 -22.23 -16.39 -8.32
N LEU A 312 -21.57 -16.99 -7.32
CA LEU A 312 -20.37 -16.41 -6.73
C LEU A 312 -19.20 -16.32 -7.72
N ASN A 313 -19.11 -17.24 -8.70
CA ASN A 313 -18.13 -17.13 -9.78
C ASN A 313 -18.28 -15.86 -10.62
N VAL A 314 -19.52 -15.38 -10.82
CA VAL A 314 -19.77 -14.11 -11.51
C VAL A 314 -19.20 -12.95 -10.70
N HIS A 315 -19.37 -12.95 -9.37
CA HIS A 315 -18.71 -11.97 -8.50
C HIS A 315 -17.19 -12.01 -8.68
N THR A 316 -16.57 -13.19 -8.56
CA THR A 316 -15.11 -13.33 -8.70
C THR A 316 -14.61 -12.80 -10.03
N LEU A 317 -15.25 -13.14 -11.16
CA LEU A 317 -14.84 -12.68 -12.48
C LEU A 317 -14.95 -11.16 -12.63
N LEU A 318 -16.05 -10.57 -12.17
CA LEU A 318 -16.32 -9.13 -12.31
C LEU A 318 -15.46 -8.26 -11.37
N MET A 319 -14.95 -8.85 -10.29
CA MET A 319 -14.08 -8.16 -9.32
C MET A 319 -12.59 -8.26 -9.65
N VAL A 320 -12.20 -9.05 -10.66
CA VAL A 320 -10.80 -9.06 -11.13
C VAL A 320 -10.44 -7.65 -11.62
N PRO A 321 -9.28 -7.09 -11.24
CA PRO A 321 -8.91 -5.71 -11.55
C PRO A 321 -8.56 -5.46 -13.03
N ILE A 322 -9.18 -6.15 -13.98
CA ILE A 322 -8.92 -6.04 -15.43
C ILE A 322 -9.14 -4.61 -15.91
N ILE A 323 -10.22 -3.98 -15.44
CA ILE A 323 -10.61 -2.63 -15.85
C ILE A 323 -9.74 -1.55 -15.18
N SER A 324 -8.94 -1.91 -14.16
CA SER A 324 -8.06 -0.96 -13.46
C SER A 324 -6.90 -0.44 -14.32
N ALA A 325 -6.64 -1.03 -15.49
CA ALA A 325 -5.78 -0.45 -16.53
C ALA A 325 -6.25 0.97 -16.96
N ALA A 326 -7.50 1.35 -16.66
CA ALA A 326 -8.03 2.71 -16.79
C ALA A 326 -7.15 3.78 -16.11
N ILE A 327 -6.47 3.44 -15.02
CA ILE A 327 -5.53 4.35 -14.33
C ILE A 327 -4.38 4.76 -15.25
N MET A 328 -3.94 3.84 -16.12
CA MET A 328 -2.86 4.08 -17.08
C MET A 328 -3.35 4.70 -18.40
N ALA A 329 -4.64 5.03 -18.57
CA ALA A 329 -5.21 5.52 -19.83
C ALA A 329 -4.46 6.74 -20.41
N TYR A 330 -3.99 7.66 -19.57
CA TYR A 330 -3.20 8.81 -19.99
C TYR A 330 -1.79 8.46 -20.51
N LYS A 331 -1.33 7.23 -20.29
CA LYS A 331 -0.04 6.69 -20.77
C LYS A 331 -0.20 5.69 -21.90
N THR A 332 -1.31 4.98 -21.95
CA THR A 332 -1.56 3.91 -22.93
C THR A 332 -2.26 4.39 -24.17
N VAL A 333 -3.25 5.28 -24.03
CA VAL A 333 -4.11 5.69 -25.14
C VAL A 333 -3.37 6.71 -26.01
N PRO A 334 -3.17 6.41 -27.31
CA PRO A 334 -2.65 7.39 -28.26
C PRO A 334 -3.73 8.44 -28.53
N GLY A 335 -3.38 9.73 -28.46
CA GLY A 335 -4.30 10.81 -28.75
C GLY A 335 -4.12 12.04 -27.87
N LYS A 336 -4.98 13.05 -28.09
CA LYS A 336 -5.00 14.29 -27.32
C LYS A 336 -5.49 14.03 -25.89
N ARG A 337 -5.12 14.92 -24.96
CA ARG A 337 -5.51 14.83 -23.54
C ARG A 337 -7.02 14.71 -23.32
N ASN A 338 -7.84 15.35 -24.16
CA ASN A 338 -9.30 15.24 -24.10
C ASN A 338 -9.79 13.82 -24.43
N THR A 339 -9.21 13.18 -25.45
CA THR A 339 -9.51 11.78 -25.79
C THR A 339 -9.11 10.84 -24.65
N GLN A 340 -7.91 10.99 -24.11
CA GLN A 340 -7.44 10.21 -22.96
C GLN A 340 -8.35 10.37 -21.74
N LYS A 341 -8.81 11.61 -21.47
CA LYS A 341 -9.77 11.90 -20.40
C LYS A 341 -11.09 11.16 -20.59
N MET A 342 -11.65 11.17 -21.81
CA MET A 342 -12.89 10.46 -22.10
C MET A 342 -12.73 8.94 -21.98
N VAL A 343 -11.62 8.38 -22.47
CA VAL A 343 -11.35 6.95 -22.31
C VAL A 343 -11.20 6.57 -20.84
N HIS A 344 -10.44 7.34 -20.05
CA HIS A 344 -10.31 7.14 -18.60
C HIS A 344 -11.68 7.14 -17.90
N LEU A 345 -12.54 8.11 -18.23
CA LEU A 345 -13.90 8.21 -17.69
C LEU A 345 -14.76 6.99 -18.05
N ILE A 346 -14.80 6.62 -19.34
CA ILE A 346 -15.61 5.50 -19.85
C ILE A 346 -15.15 4.18 -19.21
N LEU A 347 -13.85 3.93 -19.16
CA LEU A 347 -13.33 2.70 -18.55
C LEU A 347 -13.68 2.62 -17.06
N HIS A 348 -13.54 3.71 -16.30
CA HIS A 348 -13.97 3.69 -14.89
C HIS A 348 -15.49 3.57 -14.71
N PHE A 349 -16.30 4.09 -15.63
CA PHE A 349 -17.74 3.87 -15.63
C PHE A 349 -18.10 2.40 -15.89
N LEU A 350 -17.46 1.76 -16.87
CA LEU A 350 -17.62 0.31 -17.11
C LEU A 350 -17.17 -0.50 -15.88
N ALA A 351 -16.10 -0.09 -15.20
CA ALA A 351 -15.67 -0.69 -13.94
C ALA A 351 -16.76 -0.58 -12.87
N LEU A 352 -17.40 0.59 -12.74
CA LEU A 352 -18.47 0.83 -11.79
C LEU A 352 -19.67 -0.10 -12.05
N VAL A 353 -20.06 -0.27 -13.31
CA VAL A 353 -21.14 -1.20 -13.71
C VAL A 353 -20.78 -2.65 -13.35
N ALA A 354 -19.57 -3.09 -13.68
CA ALA A 354 -19.09 -4.43 -13.34
C ALA A 354 -19.06 -4.68 -11.83
N ILE A 355 -18.61 -3.69 -11.05
CA ILE A 355 -18.58 -3.72 -9.59
C ILE A 355 -20.00 -3.87 -9.02
N ILE A 356 -20.98 -3.10 -9.51
CA ILE A 356 -22.38 -3.19 -9.05
C ILE A 356 -22.94 -4.60 -9.31
N LEU A 357 -22.72 -5.13 -10.51
CA LEU A 357 -23.17 -6.48 -10.88
C LEU A 357 -22.47 -7.57 -10.05
N GLY A 358 -21.18 -7.43 -9.78
CA GLY A 358 -20.43 -8.38 -8.96
C GLY A 358 -20.84 -8.34 -7.49
N ILE A 359 -21.11 -7.15 -6.90
CA ILE A 359 -21.68 -7.06 -5.54
C ILE A 359 -23.04 -7.76 -5.52
N TYR A 360 -23.91 -7.45 -6.48
CA TYR A 360 -25.24 -8.07 -6.57
C TYR A 360 -25.13 -9.60 -6.56
N ALA A 361 -24.22 -10.17 -7.34
CA ALA A 361 -23.98 -11.61 -7.36
C ALA A 361 -23.53 -12.17 -6.00
N ALA A 362 -22.65 -11.47 -5.26
CA ALA A 362 -22.23 -11.89 -3.92
C ALA A 362 -23.37 -11.86 -2.90
N PHE A 363 -24.16 -10.78 -2.86
CA PHE A 363 -25.31 -10.69 -1.96
C PHE A 363 -26.39 -11.72 -2.29
N LYS A 364 -26.62 -11.97 -3.57
CA LYS A 364 -27.53 -13.02 -4.04
C LYS A 364 -27.05 -14.40 -3.59
N PHE A 365 -25.77 -14.72 -3.79
CA PHE A 365 -25.18 -15.98 -3.33
C PHE A 365 -25.37 -16.18 -1.81
N ASN A 366 -25.09 -15.16 -1.01
CA ASN A 366 -25.25 -15.23 0.44
C ASN A 366 -26.72 -15.47 0.83
N HIS A 367 -27.66 -14.77 0.19
CA HIS A 367 -29.08 -14.95 0.44
C HIS A 367 -29.55 -16.37 0.11
N GLU A 368 -29.17 -16.89 -1.07
CA GLU A 368 -29.54 -18.25 -1.50
C GLU A 368 -28.82 -19.34 -0.68
N SER A 369 -27.65 -19.05 -0.12
CA SER A 369 -26.88 -19.99 0.72
C SER A 369 -27.19 -19.86 2.22
N GLY A 370 -28.07 -18.93 2.62
CA GLY A 370 -28.39 -18.68 4.03
C GLY A 370 -27.23 -18.12 4.87
N ILE A 371 -26.23 -17.50 4.23
CA ILE A 371 -25.03 -16.96 4.88
C ILE A 371 -25.25 -15.48 5.20
N PRO A 372 -24.87 -14.99 6.40
CA PRO A 372 -25.01 -13.58 6.73
C PRO A 372 -24.08 -12.71 5.87
N ASN A 373 -24.59 -11.56 5.44
CA ASN A 373 -23.80 -10.60 4.68
C ASN A 373 -22.82 -9.81 5.57
N LEU A 374 -21.73 -9.35 4.97
CA LEU A 374 -20.80 -8.37 5.55
C LEU A 374 -20.17 -8.80 6.89
N LEU A 375 -19.82 -10.08 7.04
CA LEU A 375 -19.15 -10.59 8.24
C LEU A 375 -17.62 -10.57 8.12
N THR A 376 -17.06 -10.87 6.95
CA THR A 376 -15.62 -11.11 6.80
C THR A 376 -14.86 -9.82 6.54
N LEU A 377 -13.56 -9.80 6.87
CA LEU A 377 -12.68 -8.67 6.57
C LEU A 377 -12.70 -8.34 5.06
N HIS A 378 -12.71 -9.35 4.19
CA HIS A 378 -12.84 -9.15 2.74
C HIS A 378 -14.09 -8.34 2.39
N SER A 379 -15.25 -8.69 2.95
CA SER A 379 -16.50 -7.99 2.66
C SER A 379 -16.51 -6.53 3.15
N TRP A 380 -15.89 -6.25 4.31
CA TRP A 380 -15.74 -4.88 4.82
C TRP A 380 -14.81 -4.05 3.93
N LEU A 381 -13.65 -4.60 3.56
CA LEU A 381 -12.72 -3.97 2.63
C LEU A 381 -13.37 -3.72 1.26
N GLY A 382 -14.16 -4.67 0.77
CA GLY A 382 -14.90 -4.57 -0.49
C GLY A 382 -15.90 -3.42 -0.50
N VAL A 383 -16.77 -3.34 0.51
CA VAL A 383 -17.75 -2.23 0.60
C VAL A 383 -17.03 -0.89 0.72
N ILE A 384 -16.01 -0.77 1.57
CA ILE A 384 -15.22 0.46 1.70
C ILE A 384 -14.60 0.87 0.34
N THR A 385 -13.95 -0.07 -0.35
CA THR A 385 -13.32 0.18 -1.65
C THR A 385 -14.33 0.69 -2.67
N ILE A 386 -15.49 0.03 -2.74
CA ILE A 386 -16.50 0.31 -3.76
C ILE A 386 -17.19 1.64 -3.48
N SER A 387 -17.48 1.94 -2.21
CA SER A 387 -17.97 3.25 -1.80
C SER A 387 -16.98 4.37 -2.12
N LEU A 388 -15.69 4.20 -1.78
CA LEU A 388 -14.65 5.19 -2.11
C LEU A 388 -14.49 5.36 -3.62
N PHE A 389 -14.52 4.27 -4.39
CA PHE A 389 -14.42 4.31 -5.85
C PHE A 389 -15.58 5.07 -6.47
N GLY A 390 -16.83 4.77 -6.05
CA GLY A 390 -18.02 5.47 -6.51
C GLY A 390 -18.00 6.96 -6.16
N LEU A 391 -17.62 7.31 -4.94
CA LEU A 391 -17.45 8.70 -4.51
C LEU A 391 -16.37 9.42 -5.34
N GLN A 392 -15.20 8.81 -5.52
CA GLN A 392 -14.13 9.40 -6.31
C GLN A 392 -14.55 9.60 -7.77
N TRP A 393 -15.27 8.64 -8.37
CA TRP A 393 -15.79 8.76 -9.73
C TRP A 393 -16.78 9.93 -9.83
N LEU A 394 -17.72 10.04 -8.88
CA LEU A 394 -18.72 11.11 -8.84
C LEU A 394 -18.08 12.50 -8.70
N PHE A 395 -17.17 12.66 -7.72
CA PHE A 395 -16.44 13.90 -7.53
C PHE A 395 -15.60 14.27 -8.77
N ALA A 396 -14.93 13.29 -9.38
CA ALA A 396 -14.14 13.52 -10.59
C ALA A 396 -15.01 13.93 -11.79
N PHE A 397 -16.20 13.36 -11.93
CA PHE A 397 -17.15 13.73 -12.97
C PHE A 397 -17.53 15.21 -12.87
N PHE A 398 -17.97 15.66 -11.68
CA PHE A 398 -18.35 17.06 -11.47
C PHE A 398 -17.16 18.03 -11.57
N ALA A 399 -15.96 17.60 -11.16
CA ALA A 399 -14.77 18.45 -11.21
C ALA A 399 -14.18 18.57 -12.63
N TYR A 400 -14.16 17.51 -13.44
CA TYR A 400 -13.36 17.46 -14.67
C TYR A 400 -14.15 17.26 -15.97
N VAL A 401 -15.42 16.89 -15.89
CA VAL A 401 -16.29 16.59 -17.04
C VAL A 401 -17.45 17.58 -17.10
N PHE A 402 -18.17 17.76 -16.00
CA PHE A 402 -19.28 18.71 -15.94
C PHE A 402 -18.77 20.16 -15.99
N PRO A 403 -19.34 21.03 -16.84
CA PRO A 403 -18.94 22.43 -16.91
C PRO A 403 -19.46 23.16 -15.67
N GLY A 404 -18.61 23.31 -14.65
CA GLY A 404 -18.98 24.03 -13.43
C GLY A 404 -17.83 24.32 -12.46
N ALA A 405 -16.76 23.53 -12.48
CA ALA A 405 -15.61 23.76 -11.60
C ALA A 405 -14.60 24.76 -12.20
N GLU A 406 -14.21 25.77 -11.42
CA GLU A 406 -13.15 26.72 -11.78
C GLU A 406 -11.81 26.01 -12.07
N SER A 407 -10.99 26.60 -12.94
CA SER A 407 -9.66 26.07 -13.28
C SER A 407 -8.72 25.98 -12.07
N SER A 408 -8.81 26.92 -11.14
CA SER A 408 -8.08 26.96 -9.87
C SER A 408 -8.44 25.75 -8.99
N ALA A 409 -9.74 25.51 -8.78
CA ALA A 409 -10.26 24.39 -8.01
C ALA A 409 -9.83 23.04 -8.61
N ARG A 410 -9.92 22.89 -9.94
CA ARG A 410 -9.47 21.68 -10.65
C ARG A 410 -7.98 21.43 -10.47
N GLY A 411 -7.16 22.47 -10.55
CA GLY A 411 -5.71 22.38 -10.34
C GLY A 411 -5.35 21.88 -8.94
N ASN A 412 -6.05 22.37 -7.91
CA ASN A 412 -5.86 21.95 -6.52
C ASN A 412 -6.32 20.52 -6.24
N LEU A 413 -7.34 20.03 -6.97
CA LEU A 413 -7.88 18.70 -6.79
C LEU A 413 -7.07 17.59 -7.47
N VAL A 414 -6.29 17.88 -8.53
CA VAL A 414 -5.57 16.83 -9.28
C VAL A 414 -4.63 15.99 -8.40
N PRO A 415 -3.77 16.57 -7.54
CA PRO A 415 -2.90 15.78 -6.68
C PRO A 415 -3.67 14.84 -5.74
N TRP A 416 -4.80 15.31 -5.21
CA TRP A 416 -5.68 14.51 -4.35
C TRP A 416 -6.39 13.40 -5.12
N HIS A 417 -6.92 13.70 -6.30
CA HIS A 417 -7.53 12.70 -7.17
C HIS A 417 -6.53 11.59 -7.54
N THR A 418 -5.31 11.95 -7.92
CA THR A 418 -4.26 10.96 -8.22
C THR A 418 -3.87 10.16 -6.98
N PHE A 419 -3.69 10.81 -5.82
CA PHE A 419 -3.32 10.13 -4.59
C PHE A 419 -4.41 9.16 -4.12
N VAL A 420 -5.65 9.64 -3.94
CA VAL A 420 -6.77 8.82 -3.49
C VAL A 420 -7.05 7.72 -4.50
N GLY A 421 -6.91 7.99 -5.81
CA GLY A 421 -7.05 6.97 -6.85
C GLY A 421 -6.06 5.81 -6.70
N MET A 422 -4.80 6.12 -6.36
CA MET A 422 -3.79 5.08 -6.07
C MET A 422 -4.10 4.31 -4.78
N VAL A 423 -4.59 4.97 -3.73
CA VAL A 423 -5.01 4.30 -2.49
C VAL A 423 -6.17 3.35 -2.75
N ILE A 424 -7.21 3.79 -3.48
CA ILE A 424 -8.35 2.94 -3.85
C ILE A 424 -7.90 1.75 -4.71
N PHE A 425 -6.99 1.98 -5.66
CA PHE A 425 -6.43 0.91 -6.48
C PHE A 425 -5.72 -0.16 -5.64
N LEU A 426 -4.84 0.25 -4.73
CA LEU A 426 -4.13 -0.67 -3.85
C LEU A 426 -5.07 -1.37 -2.86
N LEU A 427 -6.12 -0.67 -2.40
CA LEU A 427 -7.15 -1.27 -1.57
C LEU A 427 -7.99 -2.31 -2.33
N ALA A 428 -8.31 -2.05 -3.61
CA ALA A 428 -8.98 -3.01 -4.48
C ALA A 428 -8.13 -4.26 -4.71
N VAL A 429 -6.81 -4.09 -4.88
CA VAL A 429 -5.85 -5.20 -4.95
C VAL A 429 -5.88 -6.00 -3.65
N CYS A 430 -5.72 -5.36 -2.49
CA CYS A 430 -5.76 -6.06 -1.19
C CYS A 430 -7.09 -6.80 -0.98
N THR A 431 -8.21 -6.20 -1.39
CA THR A 431 -9.54 -6.81 -1.31
C THR A 431 -9.63 -8.05 -2.20
N ALA A 432 -9.11 -7.98 -3.44
CA ALA A 432 -9.09 -9.10 -4.36
C ALA A 432 -8.23 -10.27 -3.84
N GLU A 433 -7.02 -9.98 -3.34
CA GLU A 433 -6.15 -11.00 -2.73
C GLU A 433 -6.80 -11.66 -1.50
N ALA A 434 -7.41 -10.86 -0.63
CA ALA A 434 -8.14 -11.37 0.54
C ALA A 434 -9.33 -12.25 0.11
N GLY A 435 -10.06 -11.86 -0.94
CA GLY A 435 -11.20 -12.63 -1.46
C GLY A 435 -10.79 -13.94 -2.13
N LEU A 436 -9.70 -13.94 -2.89
CA LEU A 436 -9.12 -15.16 -3.48
C LEU A 436 -8.69 -16.14 -2.38
N LEU A 437 -8.03 -15.64 -1.34
CA LEU A 437 -7.57 -16.44 -0.22
C LEU A 437 -8.72 -16.99 0.63
N GLU A 438 -9.69 -16.14 0.98
CA GLU A 438 -10.90 -16.55 1.71
C GLU A 438 -11.64 -17.66 0.94
N ARG A 439 -11.82 -17.45 -0.38
CA ARG A 439 -12.48 -18.42 -1.24
C ARG A 439 -11.71 -19.74 -1.34
N PHE A 440 -10.39 -19.70 -1.46
CA PHE A 440 -9.54 -20.89 -1.45
C PHE A 440 -9.73 -21.71 -0.17
N LEU A 441 -9.74 -21.05 0.99
CA LEU A 441 -9.86 -21.71 2.29
C LEU A 441 -11.26 -22.29 2.51
N PHE A 442 -12.32 -21.58 2.13
CA PHE A 442 -13.69 -22.12 2.22
C PHE A 442 -13.88 -23.39 1.39
N LEU A 443 -13.21 -23.47 0.24
CA LEU A 443 -13.28 -24.63 -0.64
C LEU A 443 -12.41 -25.80 -0.13
N SER A 444 -11.65 -25.62 0.95
CA SER A 444 -10.76 -26.64 1.56
C SER A 444 -9.87 -27.34 0.53
N ILE A 445 -9.41 -26.60 -0.48
CA ILE A 445 -8.64 -27.16 -1.59
C ILE A 445 -7.26 -27.56 -1.05
N GLY A 446 -6.98 -28.86 -1.07
CA GLY A 446 -5.65 -29.39 -0.72
C GLY A 446 -4.56 -28.94 -1.71
N ARG A 447 -3.36 -29.51 -1.63
CA ARG A 447 -2.27 -29.16 -2.57
C ARG A 447 -2.56 -29.74 -3.96
N THR A 448 -3.19 -28.95 -4.82
CA THR A 448 -3.63 -29.37 -6.17
C THR A 448 -3.18 -28.38 -7.25
N GLN A 449 -3.40 -28.73 -8.53
CA GLN A 449 -3.21 -27.80 -9.65
C GLN A 449 -4.08 -26.55 -9.51
N GLU A 450 -5.29 -26.70 -8.95
CA GLU A 450 -6.20 -25.58 -8.72
C GLU A 450 -5.62 -24.57 -7.72
N THR A 451 -4.99 -25.06 -6.65
CA THR A 451 -4.28 -24.23 -5.67
C THR A 451 -3.16 -23.42 -6.30
N LEU A 452 -2.40 -24.03 -7.22
CA LEU A 452 -1.36 -23.31 -7.95
C LEU A 452 -1.97 -22.20 -8.81
N ILE A 453 -3.08 -22.46 -9.51
CA ILE A 453 -3.75 -21.44 -10.33
C ILE A 453 -4.19 -20.25 -9.47
N ILE A 454 -4.80 -20.49 -8.31
CA ILE A 454 -5.23 -19.42 -7.40
C ILE A 454 -4.02 -18.62 -6.88
N ASN A 455 -2.99 -19.30 -6.39
CA ASN A 455 -1.79 -18.65 -5.86
C ASN A 455 -1.03 -17.87 -6.94
N PHE A 456 -0.88 -18.42 -8.14
CA PHE A 456 -0.28 -17.71 -9.27
C PHE A 456 -1.16 -16.52 -9.71
N THR A 457 -2.49 -16.66 -9.70
CA THR A 457 -3.40 -15.55 -10.00
C THR A 457 -3.17 -14.39 -9.04
N GLY A 458 -3.12 -14.65 -7.72
CA GLY A 458 -2.81 -13.62 -6.73
C GLY A 458 -1.42 -13.04 -6.90
N LEU A 459 -0.38 -13.87 -7.10
CA LEU A 459 0.98 -13.36 -7.38
C LEU A 459 1.03 -12.45 -8.63
N LEU A 460 0.28 -12.78 -9.68
CA LEU A 460 0.20 -11.94 -10.87
C LEU A 460 -0.57 -10.65 -10.60
N ILE A 461 -1.65 -10.66 -9.80
CA ILE A 461 -2.36 -9.46 -9.35
C ILE A 461 -1.40 -8.54 -8.56
N PHE A 462 -0.59 -9.11 -7.68
CA PHE A 462 0.47 -8.41 -6.97
C PHE A 462 1.48 -7.75 -7.94
N LEU A 463 2.00 -8.49 -8.92
CA LEU A 463 2.95 -7.96 -9.90
C LEU A 463 2.31 -6.89 -10.79
N PHE A 464 1.03 -7.05 -11.09
CA PHE A 464 0.24 -6.08 -11.84
C PHE A 464 0.10 -4.79 -11.05
N ALA A 465 -0.21 -4.86 -9.75
CA ALA A 465 -0.30 -3.70 -8.87
C ALA A 465 1.03 -2.93 -8.78
N ALA A 466 2.15 -3.65 -8.66
CA ALA A 466 3.48 -3.05 -8.66
C ALA A 466 3.77 -2.35 -10.00
N SER A 467 3.44 -3.00 -11.12
CA SER A 467 3.66 -2.47 -12.47
C SER A 467 2.79 -1.23 -12.77
N VAL A 468 1.51 -1.25 -12.39
CA VAL A 468 0.61 -0.07 -12.51
C VAL A 468 1.14 1.08 -11.66
N SER A 469 1.50 0.83 -10.41
CA SER A 469 2.02 1.86 -9.50
C SER A 469 3.31 2.48 -10.04
N LEU A 470 4.24 1.65 -10.53
CA LEU A 470 5.47 2.13 -11.14
C LEU A 470 5.21 2.88 -12.45
N SER A 471 4.29 2.39 -13.28
CA SER A 471 3.86 3.06 -14.50
C SER A 471 3.37 4.46 -14.18
N VAL A 472 2.48 4.64 -13.18
CA VAL A 472 1.94 5.95 -12.76
C VAL A 472 3.05 6.92 -12.33
N LEU A 473 4.10 6.44 -11.64
CA LEU A 473 5.21 7.25 -11.16
C LEU A 473 6.21 7.65 -12.27
N LEU A 474 6.42 6.81 -13.29
CA LEU A 474 7.42 7.05 -14.34
C LEU A 474 6.94 8.07 -15.41
N PRO A 475 7.81 8.94 -15.93
CA PRO A 475 7.44 9.86 -17.01
C PRO A 475 7.18 9.11 -18.32
N ARG A 476 6.32 9.69 -19.17
CA ARG A 476 6.14 9.26 -20.57
C ARG A 476 7.27 9.93 -21.36
N LEU A 477 8.20 9.14 -21.89
CA LEU A 477 9.15 9.65 -22.88
C LEU A 477 8.38 9.90 -24.18
N TYR A 478 8.44 11.14 -24.66
CA TYR A 478 7.94 11.53 -25.98
C TYR A 478 9.00 11.28 -27.04
#